data_AF-W2ST78-F1
#
_entry.id   AF-W2ST78-F1
#
_cell.length_a   1.000
_cell.length_b   1.000
_cell.length_c   1.000
_cell.angle_alpha   90.00
_cell.angle_beta   90.00
_cell.angle_gamma   90.00
#
_symmetry.space_group_name_H-M   'P 1'
#
loop_
_entity.id
_entity.type
_entity.pdbx_description
1 polymer ?
#
loop_
_entity_poly.entity_id
_entity_poly.type
_entity_poly.pdbx_seq_one_letter_code
_entity_poly.pdbx_strand_id
1 'polypeptide(L)'
;MNQFGNADKAEEFHESGDFPLESVNLFHEILVQLQADDMQDVKVPHYFVHSAGTGGTISSVGRYVKKYGISTEIVLADTQFSVYYDYVMYD
;
A
#
# COMPACT_ATOMS: atom_id res chain seq x y z
N MET A 1 14.81 -2.53 -15.65
CA MET A 1 13.91 -1.41 -15.29
C MET A 1 13.53 -1.60 -13.82
N ASN A 2 14.15 -0.86 -12.89
CA ASN A 2 13.88 -1.01 -11.44
C ASN A 2 12.61 -0.24 -11.09
N GLN A 3 11.46 -0.91 -11.18
CA GLN A 3 10.15 -0.27 -10.98
C GLN A 3 9.86 0.04 -9.52
N PHE A 4 10.45 -0.67 -8.55
CA PHE A 4 10.34 -0.30 -7.14
C PHE A 4 11.12 0.97 -6.82
N GLY A 5 12.31 1.16 -7.38
CA GLY A 5 13.04 2.43 -7.28
C GLY A 5 12.34 3.59 -8.00
N ASN A 6 11.55 3.30 -9.03
CA ASN A 6 10.72 4.31 -9.71
C ASN A 6 9.41 4.60 -8.93
N ALA A 7 8.79 3.55 -8.36
CA ALA A 7 7.62 3.68 -7.51
C ALA A 7 7.98 4.44 -6.24
N ASP A 8 9.18 4.25 -5.69
CA ASP A 8 9.71 4.99 -4.53
C ASP A 8 9.61 6.52 -4.70
N LYS A 9 9.66 7.03 -5.94
CA LYS A 9 9.48 8.47 -6.25
C LYS A 9 8.05 8.88 -6.58
N ALA A 10 7.14 7.94 -6.78
CA ALA A 10 5.81 8.20 -7.34
C ALA A 10 4.74 8.58 -6.29
N GLU A 11 4.98 8.33 -5.00
CA GLU A 11 3.99 8.62 -3.96
C GLU A 11 4.11 10.05 -3.39
N GLU A 12 5.23 10.72 -3.62
CA GLU A 12 5.49 12.06 -3.08
C GLU A 12 4.57 13.15 -3.69
N PHE A 13 3.84 12.85 -4.78
CA PHE A 13 3.04 13.84 -5.50
C PHE A 13 1.55 13.89 -5.12
N HIS A 14 1.06 12.98 -4.28
CA HIS A 14 -0.38 12.91 -3.93
C HIS A 14 -0.60 12.95 -2.42
N GLU A 15 -0.03 13.97 -1.77
CA GLU A 15 -0.22 14.22 -0.35
C GLU A 15 -1.59 14.82 -0.02
N SER A 16 -2.15 14.36 1.10
CA SER A 16 -2.72 15.23 2.12
C SER A 16 -1.89 15.12 3.40
N GLY A 17 -0.64 15.58 3.32
CA GLY A 17 0.14 15.98 4.49
C GLY A 17 -0.24 17.42 4.84
N ASP A 18 -0.83 17.63 6.02
CA ASP A 18 -1.32 18.93 6.54
C ASP A 18 -2.32 19.72 5.67
N PHE A 19 -2.76 19.15 4.54
CA PHE A 19 -3.79 19.74 3.70
C PHE A 19 -5.19 19.36 4.21
N PRO A 20 -6.17 20.27 4.17
CA PRO A 20 -7.55 20.02 4.64
C PRO A 20 -8.34 19.05 3.73
N LEU A 21 -7.70 18.43 2.74
CA LEU A 21 -8.34 17.56 1.75
C LEU A 21 -8.06 16.10 2.07
N GLU A 22 -9.00 15.22 1.78
CA GLU A 22 -8.83 13.78 1.96
C GLU A 22 -7.74 13.21 1.05
N SER A 23 -7.10 12.13 1.50
CA SER A 23 -6.06 11.46 0.71
C SER A 23 -6.68 10.70 -0.44
N VAL A 24 -6.06 10.78 -1.63
CA VAL A 24 -6.46 9.96 -2.79
C VAL A 24 -5.78 8.57 -2.80
N ASN A 25 -5.21 8.14 -1.68
CA ASN A 25 -4.57 6.83 -1.57
C ASN A 25 -5.63 5.72 -1.47
N LEU A 26 -5.44 4.63 -2.21
CA LEU A 26 -6.34 3.47 -2.18
C LEU A 26 -6.58 2.96 -0.75
N PHE A 27 -5.54 2.94 0.10
CA PHE A 27 -5.67 2.45 1.46
C PHE A 27 -6.50 3.41 2.34
N HIS A 28 -6.48 4.71 2.07
CA HIS A 28 -7.36 5.67 2.73
C HIS A 28 -8.83 5.36 2.44
N GLU A 29 -9.16 5.14 1.16
CA GLU A 29 -10.53 4.80 0.75
C GLU A 29 -11.01 3.50 1.40
N ILE A 30 -10.15 2.48 1.49
CA ILE A 30 -10.45 1.22 2.18
C ILE A 30 -10.80 1.48 3.64
N LEU A 31 -10.02 2.30 4.34
CA LEU A 31 -10.29 2.63 5.75
C LEU A 31 -11.61 3.37 5.92
N VAL A 32 -11.90 4.35 5.08
CA VAL A 32 -13.17 5.10 5.11
C VAL A 32 -14.36 4.15 4.89
N GLN A 33 -14.26 3.24 3.92
CA GLN A 33 -15.31 2.27 3.63
C GLN A 33 -15.52 1.29 4.79
N LEU A 34 -14.45 0.75 5.38
CA LEU A 34 -14.56 -0.16 6.54
C LEU A 34 -15.11 0.55 7.77
N GLN A 35 -14.73 1.81 7.99
CA GLN A 35 -15.27 2.65 9.07
C GLN A 35 -16.77 2.88 8.91
N ALA A 36 -17.23 3.14 7.69
CA ALA A 36 -18.65 3.39 7.39
C ALA A 36 -19.54 2.12 7.42
N ASP A 37 -18.96 0.92 7.31
CA ASP A 37 -19.71 -0.33 7.35
C ASP A 37 -19.99 -0.78 8.80
N ASP A 38 -21.17 -0.48 9.33
CA ASP A 38 -21.59 -0.85 10.69
C ASP A 38 -21.51 -2.36 11.01
N MET A 39 -21.53 -3.23 9.99
CA MET A 39 -21.44 -4.69 10.17
C MET A 39 -20.01 -5.19 10.37
N GLN A 40 -19.02 -4.35 10.06
CA GLN A 40 -17.62 -4.73 10.12
C GLN A 40 -17.03 -4.42 11.50
N ASP A 41 -16.69 -5.46 12.27
CA ASP A 41 -16.07 -5.32 13.59
C ASP A 41 -14.62 -4.79 13.51
N VAL A 42 -13.90 -5.16 12.45
CA VAL A 42 -12.49 -4.80 12.24
C VAL A 42 -12.39 -3.68 11.20
N LYS A 43 -12.23 -2.44 11.70
CA LYS A 43 -12.19 -1.22 10.88
C LYS A 43 -10.84 -0.95 10.21
N VAL A 44 -9.78 -1.53 10.74
CA VAL A 44 -8.41 -1.47 10.21
C VAL A 44 -7.97 -2.90 9.93
N PRO A 45 -7.70 -3.28 8.68
CA PRO A 45 -7.35 -4.65 8.36
C PRO A 45 -5.97 -4.99 8.91
N HIS A 46 -5.80 -6.19 9.48
CA HIS A 46 -4.49 -6.65 9.96
C HIS A 46 -3.51 -6.94 8.82
N TYR A 47 -4.02 -7.30 7.65
CA TYR A 47 -3.23 -7.64 6.47
C TYR A 47 -3.81 -6.99 5.23
N PHE A 48 -2.94 -6.47 4.38
CA PHE A 48 -3.25 -6.08 3.00
C PHE A 48 -2.45 -6.96 2.04
N VAL A 49 -3.14 -7.82 1.31
CA VAL A 49 -2.52 -8.76 0.36
C VAL A 49 -2.77 -8.27 -1.06
N HIS A 50 -1.72 -8.07 -1.84
CA HIS A 50 -1.84 -7.62 -3.22
C HIS A 50 -0.73 -8.20 -4.09
N SER A 51 -1.04 -8.57 -5.34
CA SER A 51 -0.04 -9.04 -6.30
C SER A 51 0.68 -7.87 -6.98
N ALA A 52 1.95 -8.00 -7.34
CA ALA A 52 2.66 -6.96 -8.10
C ALA A 52 2.79 -7.32 -9.58
N GLY A 53 2.33 -6.41 -10.45
CA GLY A 53 2.78 -6.35 -11.85
C GLY A 53 3.92 -5.34 -11.99
N THR A 54 3.61 -4.06 -11.72
CA THR A 54 4.60 -2.97 -11.66
C THR A 54 5.08 -2.68 -10.23
N GLY A 55 4.30 -3.08 -9.22
CA GLY A 55 4.55 -2.79 -7.81
C GLY A 55 4.00 -1.46 -7.32
N GLY A 56 3.48 -0.59 -8.20
CA GLY A 56 3.02 0.75 -7.83
C GLY A 56 1.97 0.77 -6.73
N THR A 57 0.91 -0.04 -6.86
CA THR A 57 -0.18 -0.11 -5.87
C THR A 57 0.32 -0.55 -4.50
N ILE A 58 1.02 -1.69 -4.43
CA ILE A 58 1.48 -2.24 -3.15
C ILE A 58 2.52 -1.33 -2.48
N SER A 59 3.41 -0.69 -3.26
CA SER A 59 4.38 0.27 -2.73
C SER A 59 3.73 1.57 -2.25
N SER A 60 2.66 2.04 -2.91
CA SER A 60 1.90 3.22 -2.47
C SER A 60 1.08 2.92 -1.21
N VAL A 61 0.42 1.77 -1.14
CA VAL A 61 -0.30 1.35 0.07
C VAL A 61 0.67 1.16 1.24
N GLY A 62 1.81 0.50 1.01
CA GLY A 62 2.77 0.24 2.06
C GLY A 62 3.42 1.49 2.64
N ARG A 63 3.68 2.52 1.81
CA ARG A 63 4.16 3.80 2.31
C ARG A 63 3.08 4.59 3.04
N TYR A 64 1.84 4.60 2.57
CA TYR A 64 0.72 5.17 3.33
C TYR A 64 0.60 4.55 4.72
N VAL A 65 0.59 3.21 4.79
CA VAL A 65 0.54 2.46 6.07
C VAL A 65 1.72 2.83 6.96
N LYS A 66 2.95 2.86 6.43
CA LYS A 66 4.15 3.23 7.18
C LYS A 66 4.12 4.69 7.65
N LYS A 67 3.69 5.63 6.79
CA LYS A 67 3.66 7.08 7.06
C LYS A 67 2.71 7.41 8.20
N TYR A 68 1.52 6.82 8.20
CA TYR A 68 0.48 7.08 9.20
C TYR A 68 0.53 6.10 10.39
N GLY A 69 1.55 5.24 10.48
CA GLY A 69 1.73 4.32 11.60
C GLY A 69 0.60 3.30 11.75
N ILE A 70 0.02 2.87 10.65
CA ILE A 70 -1.15 1.98 10.65
C ILE A 70 -0.68 0.54 10.91
N SER A 71 -1.35 -0.16 11.82
CA SER A 71 -1.07 -1.55 12.20
C SER A 71 -1.56 -2.56 11.16
N THR A 72 -1.14 -2.40 9.91
CA THR A 72 -1.48 -3.29 8.79
C THR A 72 -0.20 -3.89 8.22
N GLU A 73 -0.12 -5.22 8.17
CA GLU A 73 0.97 -5.92 7.49
C GLU A 73 0.75 -5.93 5.98
N ILE A 74 1.77 -5.57 5.21
CA ILE A 74 1.73 -5.50 3.75
C ILE A 74 2.32 -6.77 3.17
N VAL A 75 1.52 -7.54 2.43
CA VAL A 75 1.90 -8.84 1.89
C VAL A 75 1.87 -8.81 0.37
N LEU A 76 3.03 -9.03 -0.24
CA LEU A 76 3.18 -9.18 -1.69
C LEU A 76 2.89 -10.62 -2.11
N ALA A 77 1.83 -10.84 -2.88
CA ALA A 77 1.58 -12.10 -3.55
C ALA A 77 2.33 -12.16 -4.89
N ASP A 78 3.44 -12.86 -4.95
CA ASP A 78 4.29 -12.95 -6.13
C ASP A 78 4.09 -14.26 -6.92
N THR A 79 4.32 -14.21 -8.23
CA THR A 79 4.28 -15.41 -9.08
C THR A 79 5.63 -16.13 -9.09
N GLN A 80 5.61 -17.44 -9.34
CA GLN A 80 6.85 -18.19 -9.51
C GLN A 80 7.64 -17.65 -10.72
N PHE A 81 8.97 -17.53 -10.57
CA PHE A 81 9.91 -16.98 -11.57
C PHE A 81 9.73 -15.48 -11.87
N SER A 82 9.02 -14.77 -11.01
CA SER A 82 9.01 -13.31 -11.00
C SER A 82 10.38 -12.77 -10.59
N VAL A 83 10.76 -11.63 -11.19
CA VAL A 83 11.99 -10.93 -10.86
C VAL A 83 12.00 -10.42 -9.41
N TYR A 84 10.84 -10.32 -8.77
CA TYR A 84 10.73 -9.80 -7.41
C TYR A 84 11.28 -10.77 -6.38
N TYR A 85 11.16 -12.09 -6.60
CA TYR A 85 11.76 -13.08 -5.74
C TYR A 85 13.28 -12.86 -5.61
N ASP A 86 13.98 -12.70 -6.73
CA ASP A 86 15.43 -12.55 -6.75
C ASP A 86 15.90 -11.20 -6.20
N TYR A 87 15.16 -10.11 -6.45
CA TYR A 87 15.57 -8.74 -6.13
C TYR A 87 15.04 -8.19 -4.80
N VAL A 88 14.00 -8.79 -4.21
CA VAL A 88 13.36 -8.29 -2.98
C VAL A 88 13.57 -9.23 -1.80
N MET A 89 13.69 -10.55 -2.03
CA MET A 89 13.81 -11.55 -0.96
C MET A 89 15.25 -12.01 -0.69
N TYR A 90 16.21 -11.78 -1.60
CA TYR A 90 17.59 -12.30 -1.51
C TYR A 90 18.70 -11.23 -1.50
N ASP A 91 18.37 -9.97 -1.16
CA ASP A 91 19.39 -8.95 -0.88
C ASP A 91 20.03 -9.18 0.51
#